data_AF-A0AAU3RRJ0-F1
#
_entry.id   AF-A0AAU3RRJ0-F1
#
_cell.length_a   1.000
_cell.length_b   1.000
_cell.length_c   1.000
_cell.angle_alpha   90.00
_cell.angle_beta   90.00
_cell.angle_gamma   90.00
#
_symmetry.space_group_name_H-M   'P 1'
#
loop_
_entity.id
_entity.type
_entity.pdbx_description
1 polymer ?
#
loop_
_entity_poly.entity_id
_entity_poly.type
_entity_poly.pdbx_seq_one_letter_code
_entity_poly.pdbx_strand_id
1 'polypeptide(L)'
;MGDEGLPQGAWTFLTSHARVLLALARDPEVRLREVAETCVLTERTVQAIVSDLEQDGYLTRVREGRRNHYRINPYARFRHPAEAGRDIAGLLALFADDPPPSRRKQQRA
;
A
#
# COMPACT_ATOMS: atom_id res chain seq x y z
N MET A 1 -25.30 7.59 -4.04
CA MET A 1 -24.48 6.97 -2.98
C MET A 1 -23.17 7.73 -3.01
N GLY A 2 -23.01 8.65 -2.08
CA GLY A 2 -22.05 9.75 -2.16
C GLY A 2 -20.63 9.31 -1.85
N ASP A 3 -19.71 9.93 -2.58
CA ASP A 3 -18.27 9.95 -2.33
C ASP A 3 -18.01 10.57 -0.94
N GLU A 4 -17.90 9.75 0.10
CA GLU A 4 -17.37 10.17 1.40
C GLU A 4 -15.84 10.17 1.32
N GLY A 5 -15.29 11.08 0.51
CA GLY A 5 -13.94 11.56 0.73
C GLY A 5 -13.83 12.02 2.19
N LEU A 6 -12.86 11.46 2.93
CA LEU A 6 -12.67 11.79 4.34
C LEU A 6 -12.65 13.32 4.52
N PRO A 7 -13.39 13.88 5.49
CA PRO A 7 -13.41 15.32 5.70
C PRO A 7 -11.98 15.80 5.91
N GLN A 8 -11.60 16.86 5.19
CA GLN A 8 -10.24 17.39 5.19
C GLN A 8 -9.84 17.76 6.62
N GLY A 9 -9.00 16.94 7.26
CA GLY A 9 -8.58 17.12 8.65
C GLY A 9 -9.16 16.13 9.67
N ALA A 10 -9.92 15.11 9.27
CA ALA A 10 -10.24 14.00 10.17
C ALA A 10 -8.97 13.22 10.53
N TRP A 11 -8.74 13.06 11.82
CA TRP A 11 -7.65 12.22 12.32
C TRP A 11 -7.91 10.76 11.92
N THR A 12 -6.94 10.16 11.24
CA THR A 12 -6.95 8.73 10.92
C THR A 12 -5.88 8.04 11.74
N PHE A 13 -6.20 6.83 12.23
CA PHE A 13 -5.26 6.06 13.05
C PHE A 13 -4.00 5.64 12.28
N LEU A 14 -4.15 5.33 10.99
CA LEU A 14 -3.05 4.95 10.11
C LEU A 14 -2.50 6.17 9.36
N THR A 15 -1.18 6.23 9.24
CA THR A 15 -0.49 7.24 8.43
C THR A 15 -0.72 6.98 6.94
N SER A 16 -0.52 8.01 6.10
CA SER A 16 -0.56 7.85 4.64
C SER A 16 0.40 6.76 4.15
N HIS A 17 1.58 6.64 4.75
CA HIS A 17 2.56 5.60 4.44
C HIS A 17 2.01 4.20 4.73
N ALA A 18 1.39 4.00 5.89
CA ALA A 18 0.79 2.72 6.26
C ALA A 18 -0.37 2.35 5.32
N ARG A 19 -1.23 3.31 4.96
CA ARG A 19 -2.35 3.07 4.05
C ARG A 19 -1.89 2.67 2.64
N VAL A 20 -0.89 3.37 2.11
CA VAL A 20 -0.30 3.03 0.80
C VAL A 20 0.35 1.65 0.84
N LEU A 21 1.11 1.34 1.89
CA LEU A 21 1.73 0.02 2.04
C LEU A 21 0.68 -1.09 2.10
N LEU A 22 -0.40 -0.90 2.86
CA LEU A 22 -1.50 -1.86 2.95
C LEU A 22 -2.22 -2.05 1.61
N ALA A 23 -2.42 -0.97 0.84
CA ALA A 23 -3.01 -1.08 -0.49
C ALA A 23 -2.14 -1.93 -1.43
N LEU A 24 -0.82 -1.72 -1.41
CA LEU A 24 0.14 -2.52 -2.18
C LEU A 24 0.26 -3.96 -1.67
N ALA A 25 0.01 -4.19 -0.37
CA ALA A 25 0.05 -5.52 0.23
C ALA A 25 -1.13 -6.38 -0.20
N ARG A 26 -2.31 -5.75 -0.30
CA ARG A 26 -3.54 -6.40 -0.74
C ARG A 26 -3.49 -6.71 -2.23
N ASP A 27 -3.02 -5.79 -3.05
CA ASP A 27 -2.87 -6.00 -4.49
C ASP A 27 -1.47 -5.53 -4.96
N PRO A 28 -0.52 -6.44 -5.19
CA PRO A 28 0.83 -6.09 -5.62
C PRO A 28 0.91 -5.65 -7.08
N GLU A 29 -0.13 -5.84 -7.90
CA GLU A 29 -0.21 -5.39 -9.29
C GLU A 29 -0.99 -4.07 -9.47
N VAL A 30 -1.47 -3.49 -8.36
CA VAL A 30 -2.30 -2.30 -8.37
C VAL A 30 -1.58 -1.10 -8.99
N ARG A 31 -2.33 -0.28 -9.73
CA ARG A 31 -1.78 0.95 -10.30
C ARG A 31 -1.70 2.01 -9.22
N LEU A 32 -0.63 2.82 -9.22
CA LEU A 32 -0.48 3.93 -8.27
C LEU A 32 -1.67 4.91 -8.30
N ARG A 33 -2.33 5.04 -9.46
CA ARG A 33 -3.57 5.80 -9.59
C ARG A 33 -4.72 5.21 -8.76
N GLU A 34 -4.94 3.89 -8.82
CA GLU A 34 -5.97 3.23 -8.02
C GLU A 34 -5.66 3.33 -6.52
N VAL A 35 -4.37 3.29 -6.15
CA VAL A 35 -3.91 3.52 -4.76
C VAL A 35 -4.20 4.95 -4.31
N ALA A 36 -3.96 5.93 -5.18
CA ALA A 36 -4.22 7.34 -4.90
C ALA A 36 -5.71 7.59 -4.65
N GLU A 37 -6.58 7.04 -5.50
CA GLU A 37 -8.03 7.08 -5.34
C GLU A 37 -8.46 6.41 -4.02
N THR A 38 -7.95 5.20 -3.72
CA THR A 38 -8.30 4.44 -2.50
C THR A 38 -7.80 5.10 -1.20
N CYS A 39 -6.61 5.72 -1.25
CA CYS A 39 -6.01 6.37 -0.10
C CYS A 39 -6.47 7.82 0.08
N VAL A 40 -7.27 8.37 -0.86
CA VAL A 40 -7.65 9.79 -0.91
C VAL A 40 -6.40 10.68 -0.92
N LEU A 41 -5.41 10.30 -1.73
CA LEU A 41 -4.14 10.99 -1.91
C LEU A 41 -3.97 11.43 -3.37
N THR A 42 -3.07 12.39 -3.61
CA THR A 42 -2.67 12.68 -4.99
C THR A 42 -1.72 11.62 -5.50
N GLU A 43 -1.71 11.37 -6.82
CA GLU A 43 -0.75 10.44 -7.44
C GLU A 43 0.70 10.82 -7.11
N ARG A 44 1.00 12.12 -7.07
CA ARG A 44 2.33 12.64 -6.69
C ARG A 44 2.70 12.26 -5.26
N THR A 45 1.74 12.37 -4.33
CA THR A 45 1.94 11.97 -2.93
C THR A 45 2.19 10.47 -2.82
N VAL A 46 1.40 9.65 -3.54
CA VAL A 46 1.61 8.20 -3.56
C VAL A 46 2.98 7.85 -4.15
N GLN A 47 3.39 8.48 -5.24
CA GLN A 47 4.71 8.25 -5.83
C GLN A 47 5.85 8.60 -4.87
N ALA A 48 5.74 9.72 -4.13
CA ALA A 48 6.71 10.09 -3.10
C ALA A 48 6.76 9.03 -1.99
N ILE A 49 5.61 8.64 -1.45
CA ILE A 49 5.51 7.61 -0.41
C ILE A 49 6.10 6.27 -0.87
N VAL A 50 5.82 5.84 -2.10
CA VAL A 50 6.36 4.59 -2.66
C VAL A 50 7.88 4.67 -2.78
N SER A 51 8.41 5.83 -3.18
CA SER A 51 9.85 6.05 -3.27
C SER A 51 10.50 6.02 -1.88
N ASP A 52 9.87 6.63 -0.88
CA ASP A 52 10.33 6.60 0.51
C ASP A 52 10.33 5.15 1.05
N LEU A 53 9.24 4.40 0.82
CA LEU A 53 9.14 2.99 1.20
C LEU A 53 10.16 2.09 0.48
N GLU A 54 10.50 2.39 -0.78
CA GLU A 54 11.52 1.67 -1.55
C GLU A 54 12.93 1.96 -1.03
N GLN A 55 13.28 3.23 -0.82
CA GLN A 55 14.56 3.65 -0.24
C GLN A 55 14.77 3.02 1.15
N ASP A 56 13.67 2.88 1.88
CA ASP A 56 13.68 2.34 3.22
C ASP A 56 13.68 0.81 3.29
N GLY A 57 13.54 0.13 2.15
CA GLY A 57 13.55 -1.33 2.05
C GLY A 57 12.25 -2.02 2.49
N TYR A 58 11.15 -1.27 2.64
CA TYR A 58 9.81 -1.81 2.92
C TYR A 58 9.18 -2.47 1.69
N LEU A 59 9.48 -1.97 0.50
CA LEU A 59 9.02 -2.55 -0.76
C LEU A 59 10.11 -2.52 -1.82
N THR A 60 9.94 -3.33 -2.85
CA THR A 60 10.74 -3.30 -4.06
C THR A 60 9.81 -3.29 -5.26
N ARG A 61 10.05 -2.39 -6.20
CA ARG A 61 9.30 -2.35 -7.46
C ARG A 61 10.02 -3.16 -8.52
N VAL A 62 9.37 -4.19 -9.04
CA VAL A 62 9.85 -4.99 -10.18
C VAL A 62 8.96 -4.70 -11.38
N ARG A 63 9.56 -4.33 -12.52
CA ARG A 63 8.80 -4.12 -13.76
C ARG A 63 8.60 -5.47 -14.46
N GLU A 64 7.38 -5.96 -14.47
CA GLU A 64 7.01 -7.19 -15.19
C GLU A 64 6.19 -6.83 -16.44
N GLY A 65 6.89 -6.71 -17.57
CA GLY A 65 6.31 -6.33 -18.85
C GLY A 65 5.71 -4.92 -18.86
N ARG A 66 4.38 -4.84 -19.01
CA ARG A 66 3.61 -3.57 -19.05
C ARG A 66 3.13 -3.10 -17.67
N ARG A 67 3.35 -3.89 -16.61
CA ARG A 67 2.88 -3.59 -15.25
C ARG A 67 4.05 -3.51 -14.28
N ASN A 68 3.86 -2.72 -13.23
CA ASN A 68 4.75 -2.72 -12.09
C ASN A 68 4.19 -3.73 -11.09
N HIS A 69 5.04 -4.63 -10.63
CA HIS A 69 4.74 -5.55 -9.55
C HIS A 69 5.49 -5.08 -8.30
N TYR A 70 4.75 -4.79 -7.23
CA TYR A 70 5.31 -4.36 -5.97
C TYR A 70 5.50 -5.57 -5.06
N ARG A 71 6.72 -5.79 -4.60
CA ARG A 71 7.03 -6.84 -3.63
C ARG A 71 7.28 -6.20 -2.28
N ILE A 72 6.44 -6.52 -1.31
CA ILE A 72 6.61 -6.03 0.06
C ILE A 72 7.60 -6.93 0.80
N ASN A 73 8.44 -6.29 1.62
CA ASN A 73 9.33 -6.96 2.54
C ASN A 73 8.69 -6.99 3.94
N PRO A 74 8.03 -8.10 4.34
CA PRO A 74 7.35 -8.19 5.63
C PRO A 74 8.33 -8.12 6.81
N TYR A 75 9.62 -8.39 6.58
CA TYR A 75 10.67 -8.36 7.59
C TYR A 75 11.27 -6.97 7.82
N ALA A 76 10.82 -5.97 7.06
CA ALA A 76 11.24 -4.59 7.28
C ALA A 76 10.75 -4.12 8.65
N ARG A 77 11.67 -3.57 9.44
CA ARG A 77 11.41 -3.14 10.83
C ARG A 77 10.82 -1.74 10.86
N PHE A 78 9.97 -1.45 11.85
CA PHE A 78 9.53 -0.09 12.08
C PHE A 78 10.73 0.81 12.44
N ARG A 79 10.77 2.03 11.86
CA ARG A 79 11.87 3.00 12.06
C ARG A 79 11.86 3.69 13.41
N HIS A 80 10.72 3.69 14.09
CA HIS A 80 10.61 4.40 15.36
C HIS A 80 11.27 3.58 16.48
N PRO A 81 12.13 4.18 17.33
CA PRO A 81 12.80 3.48 18.42
C PRO A 81 11.83 2.88 19.45
N ALA A 82 10.60 3.42 19.56
CA ALA A 82 9.55 2.83 20.40
C ALA A 82 8.99 1.50 19.86
N GLU A 83 9.21 1.19 18.59
CA GLU A 83 8.76 -0.02 17.91
C GLU A 83 9.95 -0.92 17.53
N ALA A 84 11.14 -0.62 18.06
CA ALA A 84 12.38 -1.34 17.82
C ALA A 84 12.23 -2.81 18.23
N GLY A 85 12.06 -3.67 17.23
CA GLY A 85 11.86 -5.12 17.42
C GLY A 85 10.58 -5.66 16.82
N ARG A 86 9.68 -4.81 16.31
CA ARG A 86 8.52 -5.24 15.53
C ARG A 86 8.78 -5.05 14.03
N ASP A 87 8.47 -6.09 13.28
CA ASP A 87 8.44 -6.05 11.82
C ASP A 87 7.05 -5.64 11.33
N ILE A 88 7.00 -5.17 10.08
CA ILE A 88 5.76 -4.70 9.47
C ILE A 88 4.77 -5.84 9.20
N ALA A 89 5.19 -7.11 9.30
CA ALA A 89 4.29 -8.25 9.09
C ALA A 89 3.15 -8.28 10.10
N GLY A 90 3.36 -7.82 11.35
CA GLY A 90 2.28 -7.71 12.33
C GLY A 90 1.17 -6.73 11.89
N LEU A 91 1.54 -5.61 11.28
CA LEU A 91 0.57 -4.66 10.70
C LEU A 91 -0.12 -5.27 9.48
N LEU A 92 0.63 -5.94 8.62
CA LEU A 92 0.07 -6.60 7.44
C LEU A 92 -0.92 -7.70 7.84
N ALA A 93 -0.61 -8.53 8.83
CA ALA A 93 -1.54 -9.55 9.33
C ALA A 93 -2.84 -8.92 9.88
N LEU A 94 -2.75 -7.81 10.61
CA LEU A 94 -3.93 -7.16 11.17
C LEU A 94 -4.87 -6.55 10.12
N PHE A 95 -4.35 -6.13 8.96
CA PHE A 95 -5.10 -5.30 8.02
C PHE A 95 -5.13 -5.82 6.58
N ALA A 96 -4.31 -6.82 6.23
CA ALA A 96 -4.23 -7.41 4.89
C ALA A 96 -4.69 -8.89 4.85
N ASP A 97 -5.14 -9.48 5.96
CA ASP A 97 -5.70 -10.85 6.04
C ASP A 97 -7.10 -11.02 5.40
N ASP A 98 -7.60 -10.02 4.69
CA ASP A 98 -8.68 -10.25 3.73
C ASP A 98 -8.02 -10.53 2.36
N PRO A 99 -8.01 -11.78 1.88
CA PRO A 99 -7.41 -12.09 0.60
C PRO A 99 -8.05 -11.19 -0.46
N PRO A 100 -7.25 -10.56 -1.35
CA PRO A 100 -7.81 -9.73 -2.41
C PRO A 100 -8.90 -10.53 -3.12
N PRO A 101 -10.08 -9.94 -3.42
CA PRO A 101 -11.08 -10.63 -4.22
C PRO A 101 -10.38 -11.00 -5.51
N SER A 102 -10.06 -12.28 -5.65
CA SER A 102 -9.29 -12.83 -6.76
C SER A 102 -9.90 -12.27 -8.03
N ARG A 103 -9.19 -11.35 -8.70
CA ARG A 103 -9.71 -10.67 -9.89
C ARG A 103 -9.77 -11.73 -10.96
N ARG A 104 -10.93 -12.39 -11.01
CA ARG A 104 -11.28 -13.52 -11.86
C ARG A 104 -10.80 -13.18 -13.26
N LYS A 105 -9.90 -14.00 -13.79
CA LYS A 105 -9.43 -14.00 -15.18
C LYS A 105 -10.55 -13.51 -16.10
N GLN A 106 -10.49 -12.26 -16.55
CA GLN A 106 -11.22 -11.87 -17.75
C GLN A 106 -10.35 -12.28 -18.93
N GLN A 107 -10.38 -13.60 -19.16
CA GLN A 107 -10.18 -14.22 -20.44
C GLN A 107 -11.57 -14.33 -21.06
N ARG A 108 -11.77 -13.70 -22.21
CA ARG A 108 -12.80 -13.93 -23.26
C ARG A 108 -12.92 -12.61 -24.04
N ALA A 109 -12.88 -12.58 -25.37
CA ALA A 109 -12.76 -13.60 -26.41
C ALA A 109 -12.23 -12.88 -27.66
#